data_AF-A0A4U3CJC5-F1
#
_entry.id   AF-A0A4U3CJC5-F1
#
_cell.length_a   1.000
_cell.length_b   1.000
_cell.length_c   1.000
_cell.angle_alpha   90.00
_cell.angle_beta   90.00
_cell.angle_gamma   90.00
#
_symmetry.space_group_name_H-M   'P 1'
#
loop_
_entity.id
_entity.type
_entity.pdbx_description
1 polymer ?
#
loop_
_entity_poly.entity_id
_entity_poly.type
_entity_poly.pdbx_seq_one_letter_code
_entity_poly.pdbx_strand_id
1 'polypeptide(L)'
;MRNVYRRFRNRPRPDRTAPPEEPATADDVDPAVAELVALAAALGLGPEQLAGPVQAMFSASADDAYRSGDHLGLPADEARTALQDIADGATADVNGRGIAAQLEALHEEHGADTADLLRRIAAGYAG
;
A
#
# COMPACT_ATOMS: atom_id res chain seq x y z
N MET A 1 -2.59 12.12 11.26
CA MET A 1 -1.33 11.38 11.00
C MET A 1 -0.82 10.76 12.30
N ARG A 2 -1.04 9.46 12.53
CA ARG A 2 -0.61 8.76 13.75
C ARG A 2 0.01 7.39 13.44
N ASN A 3 1.32 7.30 13.69
CA ASN A 3 2.04 6.15 14.29
C ASN A 3 2.16 4.81 13.54
N VAL A 4 2.89 4.78 12.43
CA VAL A 4 3.50 3.54 11.88
C VAL A 4 4.69 3.07 12.76
N TYR A 5 5.40 4.00 13.40
CA TYR A 5 6.67 3.71 14.10
C TYR A 5 6.57 2.99 15.46
N ARG A 6 5.38 2.83 16.04
CA ARG A 6 5.25 2.31 17.42
C ARG A 6 5.25 0.78 17.51
N ARG A 7 4.96 0.07 16.42
CA ARG A 7 4.77 -1.39 16.43
C ARG A 7 6.08 -2.18 16.51
N PHE A 8 7.21 -1.59 16.12
CA PHE A 8 8.50 -2.30 16.04
C PHE A 8 9.33 -2.30 17.33
N ARG A 9 9.03 -1.44 18.31
CA ARG A 9 9.91 -1.25 19.50
C ARG A 9 9.59 -2.14 20.70
N ASN A 10 8.45 -2.83 20.70
CA ASN A 10 7.93 -3.55 21.87
C ASN A 10 7.69 -5.05 21.63
N ARG A 11 8.61 -5.76 20.97
CA ARG A 11 8.57 -7.23 21.02
C ARG A 11 9.31 -7.73 22.28
N PRO A 12 8.62 -8.27 23.29
CA PRO A 12 9.28 -8.98 24.37
C PRO A 12 9.97 -10.24 23.83
N ARG A 13 11.07 -10.66 24.48
CA ARG A 13 11.77 -11.92 24.17
C ARG A 13 10.78 -13.09 24.22
N PRO A 14 10.82 -14.04 23.27
CA PRO A 14 9.90 -15.17 23.27
C PRO A 14 10.19 -16.07 24.47
N ASP A 15 9.21 -16.17 25.36
CA ASP A 15 9.23 -17.09 26.50
C ASP A 15 8.92 -18.51 25.98
N ARG A 16 9.77 -19.48 26.33
CA ARG A 16 9.84 -20.81 25.70
C ARG A 16 8.79 -21.80 26.23
N THR A 17 7.70 -21.30 26.84
CA THR A 17 6.69 -22.09 27.55
C THR A 17 5.26 -21.90 27.04
N ALA A 18 5.05 -21.08 26.00
CA ALA A 18 3.75 -20.97 25.37
C ALA A 18 3.41 -22.25 24.57
N PRO A 19 2.15 -22.76 24.61
CA PRO A 19 1.71 -23.83 23.71
C PRO A 19 1.92 -23.39 22.25
N PRO A 20 2.09 -24.33 21.30
CA PRO A 20 2.37 -23.99 19.91
C PRO A 20 1.29 -23.02 19.41
N GLU A 21 1.68 -21.77 19.14
CA GLU A 21 0.81 -20.80 18.49
C GLU A 21 0.35 -21.47 17.19
N GLU A 22 -0.97 -21.70 17.10
CA GLU A 22 -1.59 -22.27 15.93
C GLU A 22 -1.15 -21.45 14.70
N PRO A 23 -0.86 -22.10 13.56
CA PRO A 23 -0.44 -21.38 12.37
C PRO A 23 -1.48 -20.32 12.06
N ALA A 24 -1.06 -19.05 11.96
CA ALA A 24 -1.92 -17.94 11.56
C ALA A 24 -2.76 -18.40 10.36
N THR A 25 -4.05 -18.63 10.61
CA THR A 25 -5.00 -19.03 9.58
C THR A 25 -5.07 -17.88 8.58
N ALA A 26 -5.48 -18.17 7.35
CA ALA A 26 -5.60 -17.19 6.25
C ALA A 26 -6.66 -16.08 6.51
N ASP A 27 -6.99 -15.80 7.77
CA ASP A 27 -7.98 -14.84 8.28
C ASP A 27 -7.43 -13.43 8.55
N ASP A 28 -6.13 -13.16 8.31
CA ASP A 28 -5.54 -11.83 8.56
C ASP A 28 -5.76 -10.81 7.43
N VAL A 29 -6.55 -11.15 6.40
CA VAL A 29 -6.95 -10.17 5.36
C VAL A 29 -8.14 -9.39 5.86
N ASP A 30 -8.01 -8.07 5.94
CA ASP A 30 -9.11 -7.18 6.31
C ASP A 30 -10.35 -7.51 5.44
N PRO A 31 -11.54 -7.75 6.04
CA PRO A 31 -12.74 -8.11 5.30
C PRO A 31 -13.09 -7.08 4.22
N ALA A 32 -12.78 -5.79 4.42
CA ALA A 32 -12.96 -4.76 3.41
C ALA A 32 -12.06 -4.98 2.20
N VAL A 33 -10.81 -5.42 2.40
CA VAL A 33 -9.88 -5.76 1.33
C VAL A 33 -10.35 -7.02 0.59
N ALA A 34 -10.88 -8.01 1.30
CA ALA A 34 -11.45 -9.20 0.67
C ALA A 34 -12.64 -8.86 -0.25
N GLU A 35 -13.52 -7.94 0.17
CA GLU A 35 -14.61 -7.42 -0.67
C GLU A 35 -14.09 -6.67 -1.89
N LEU A 36 -13.04 -5.85 -1.74
CA LEU A 36 -12.39 -5.16 -2.86
C LEU A 36 -11.74 -6.15 -3.83
N VAL A 37 -11.12 -7.23 -3.35
CA VAL A 37 -10.55 -8.30 -4.19
C VAL A 37 -11.66 -8.97 -5.00
N ALA A 38 -12.79 -9.29 -4.36
CA ALA A 38 -13.95 -9.85 -5.05
C ALA A 38 -14.52 -8.89 -6.10
N LEU A 39 -14.58 -7.58 -5.79
CA LEU A 39 -15.02 -6.56 -6.72
C LEU A 39 -14.06 -6.42 -7.92
N ALA A 40 -12.74 -6.36 -7.67
CA ALA A 40 -11.74 -6.31 -8.73
C ALA A 40 -11.85 -7.52 -9.66
N ALA A 41 -12.03 -8.73 -9.11
CA ALA A 41 -12.26 -9.94 -9.89
C ALA A 41 -13.55 -9.86 -10.72
N ALA A 42 -14.65 -9.37 -10.14
CA ALA A 42 -15.92 -9.19 -10.85
C ALA A 42 -15.83 -8.17 -11.99
N LEU A 43 -14.95 -7.17 -11.86
CA LEU A 43 -14.67 -6.15 -12.88
C LEU A 43 -13.61 -6.60 -13.91
N GLY A 44 -13.01 -7.79 -13.75
CA GLY A 44 -11.95 -8.27 -14.63
C GLY A 44 -10.62 -7.52 -14.47
N LEU A 45 -10.40 -6.89 -13.32
CA LEU A 45 -9.16 -6.16 -13.01
C LEU A 45 -8.11 -7.13 -12.48
N GLY A 46 -6.97 -7.17 -13.15
CA GLY A 46 -5.76 -7.87 -12.73
C GLY A 46 -4.70 -6.92 -12.14
N PRO A 47 -3.54 -7.46 -11.75
CA PRO A 47 -2.50 -6.69 -11.06
C PRO A 47 -1.91 -5.59 -11.95
N GLU A 48 -1.86 -5.82 -13.26
CA GLU A 48 -1.38 -4.85 -14.26
C GLU A 48 -2.26 -3.60 -14.32
N GLN A 49 -3.59 -3.76 -14.16
CA GLN A 49 -4.53 -2.64 -14.18
C GLN A 49 -4.44 -1.81 -12.88
N LEU A 50 -3.99 -2.42 -11.79
CA LEU A 50 -3.82 -1.76 -10.49
C LEU A 50 -2.42 -1.17 -10.29
N ALA A 51 -1.43 -1.63 -11.04
CA ALA A 51 -0.04 -1.17 -10.92
C ALA A 51 0.10 0.34 -11.16
N GLY A 52 -0.58 0.88 -12.17
CA GLY A 52 -0.58 2.32 -12.47
C GLY A 52 -1.16 3.17 -11.33
N PRO A 53 -2.39 2.89 -10.85
CA PRO A 53 -2.96 3.55 -9.67
C PRO A 53 -2.07 3.49 -8.42
N VAL A 54 -1.46 2.33 -8.13
CA VAL A 54 -0.53 2.16 -7.00
C VAL A 54 0.70 3.05 -7.18
N GLN A 55 1.29 3.08 -8.38
CA GLN A 55 2.43 3.94 -8.69
C GLN A 55 2.08 5.43 -8.53
N ALA A 56 0.91 5.84 -9.04
CA ALA A 56 0.44 7.22 -8.95
C ALA A 56 0.26 7.66 -7.49
N MET A 57 -0.29 6.81 -6.63
CA MET A 57 -0.44 7.05 -5.19
C MET A 57 0.92 7.29 -4.52
N PHE A 58 1.90 6.40 -4.73
CA PHE A 58 3.21 6.54 -4.12
C PHE A 58 3.99 7.75 -4.66
N SER A 59 3.92 8.02 -5.97
CA SER A 59 4.56 9.19 -6.57
C SER A 59 3.95 10.51 -6.08
N ALA A 60 2.62 10.57 -5.93
CA ALA A 60 1.94 11.71 -5.35
C ALA A 60 2.34 11.93 -3.88
N SER A 61 2.50 10.85 -3.11
CA SER A 61 3.00 10.90 -1.74
C SER A 61 4.43 11.42 -1.65
N ALA A 62 5.32 10.98 -2.56
CA ALA A 62 6.70 11.48 -2.64
C ALA A 62 6.75 12.97 -3.00
N ASP A 63 5.91 13.41 -3.95
CA ASP A 63 5.82 14.83 -4.29
C ASP A 63 5.27 15.68 -3.14
N ASP A 64 4.32 15.17 -2.37
CA ASP A 64 3.80 15.88 -1.19
C ASP A 64 4.82 15.96 -0.06
N ALA A 65 5.54 14.87 0.20
CA ALA A 65 6.68 14.85 1.14
C ALA A 65 7.73 15.90 0.75
N TYR A 66 8.09 15.96 -0.54
CA TYR A 66 9.02 16.97 -1.05
C TYR A 66 8.47 18.40 -0.84
N ARG A 67 7.21 18.66 -1.21
CA ARG A 67 6.58 19.98 -1.08
C ARG A 67 6.44 20.43 0.38
N SER A 68 6.23 19.50 1.30
CA SER A 68 6.14 19.77 2.74
C SER A 68 7.49 20.01 3.41
N GLY A 69 8.60 19.81 2.69
CA GLY A 69 9.96 20.07 3.17
C GLY A 69 10.63 18.85 3.81
N ASP A 70 10.10 17.64 3.62
CA ASP A 70 10.77 16.41 4.05
C ASP A 70 11.91 16.09 3.10
N HIS A 71 13.02 16.82 3.24
CA HIS A 71 14.17 16.66 2.37
C HIS A 71 15.10 15.51 2.82
N LEU A 72 14.72 14.73 3.85
CA LEU A 72 15.55 13.64 4.39
C LEU A 72 16.96 14.08 4.84
N GLY A 73 17.16 15.38 5.09
CA GLY A 73 18.48 15.97 5.38
C GLY A 73 19.39 16.18 4.16
N LEU A 74 18.86 16.04 2.94
CA LEU A 74 19.56 16.20 1.67
C LEU A 74 19.31 17.58 1.03
N PRO A 75 20.15 18.00 0.06
CA PRO A 75 19.83 19.08 -0.86
C PRO A 75 18.52 18.80 -1.60
N ALA A 76 17.79 19.85 -1.99
CA ALA A 76 16.45 19.72 -2.57
C ALA A 76 16.40 18.81 -3.83
N ASP A 77 17.37 18.95 -4.74
CA ASP A 77 17.42 18.13 -5.96
C ASP A 77 17.69 16.64 -5.67
N GLU A 78 18.51 16.36 -4.66
CA GLU A 78 18.81 14.99 -4.20
C GLU A 78 17.64 14.41 -3.41
N ALA A 79 16.97 15.22 -2.58
CA ALA A 79 15.80 14.82 -1.82
C ALA A 79 14.64 14.41 -2.72
N ARG A 80 14.37 15.19 -3.77
CA ARG A 80 13.34 14.84 -4.76
C ARG A 80 13.61 13.49 -5.39
N THR A 81 14.86 13.25 -5.79
CA THR A 81 15.28 11.98 -6.39
C THR A 81 15.12 10.82 -5.40
N ALA A 82 15.64 10.98 -4.18
CA ALA A 82 15.56 9.96 -3.14
C ALA A 82 14.11 9.61 -2.76
N LEU A 83 13.21 10.60 -2.69
CA LEU A 83 11.80 10.37 -2.41
C LEU A 83 11.10 9.59 -3.53
N GLN A 84 11.44 9.87 -4.79
CA GLN A 84 10.91 9.11 -5.92
C GLN A 84 11.47 7.67 -5.95
N ASP A 85 12.76 7.47 -5.65
CA ASP A 85 13.35 6.13 -5.52
C ASP A 85 12.67 5.31 -4.41
N ILE A 86 12.33 5.94 -3.28
CA ILE A 86 11.57 5.30 -2.20
C ILE A 86 10.16 4.93 -2.67
N ALA A 87 9.47 5.83 -3.38
CA ALA A 87 8.14 5.58 -3.92
C ALA A 87 8.13 4.43 -4.95
N ASP A 88 9.13 4.38 -5.84
CA ASP A 88 9.28 3.31 -6.81
C ASP A 88 9.57 1.97 -6.13
N GLY A 89 10.42 1.97 -5.10
CA GLY A 89 10.69 0.78 -4.28
C GLY A 89 9.44 0.27 -3.55
N ALA A 90 8.65 1.17 -2.97
CA ALA A 90 7.38 0.82 -2.31
C ALA A 90 6.34 0.29 -3.31
N THR A 91 6.25 0.91 -4.50
CA THR A 91 5.39 0.45 -5.60
C THR A 91 5.76 -0.96 -6.03
N ALA A 92 7.06 -1.24 -6.24
CA ALA A 92 7.54 -2.56 -6.64
C ALA A 92 7.26 -3.62 -5.57
N ASP A 93 7.44 -3.30 -4.28
CA ASP A 93 7.12 -4.20 -3.17
C ASP A 93 5.63 -4.55 -3.12
N VAL A 94 4.74 -3.55 -3.19
CA VAL A 94 3.29 -3.76 -3.17
C VAL A 94 2.84 -4.58 -4.39
N ASN A 95 3.32 -4.22 -5.59
CA ASN A 95 2.98 -4.95 -6.81
C ASN A 95 3.50 -6.40 -6.77
N GLY A 96 4.68 -6.63 -6.20
CA GLY A 96 5.25 -7.97 -6.02
C GLY A 96 4.48 -8.86 -5.04
N ARG A 97 3.74 -8.27 -4.09
CA ARG A 97 2.86 -8.98 -3.14
C ARG A 97 1.49 -9.35 -3.72
N GLY A 98 1.12 -8.81 -4.89
CA GLY A 98 -0.09 -9.17 -5.64
C GLY A 98 -1.33 -8.33 -5.32
N ILE A 99 -2.46 -8.72 -5.92
CA ILE A 99 -3.70 -7.92 -5.95
C ILE A 99 -4.20 -7.51 -4.56
N ALA A 100 -4.17 -8.41 -3.57
CA ALA A 100 -4.64 -8.09 -2.23
C ALA A 100 -3.84 -6.94 -1.60
N ALA A 101 -2.51 -6.95 -1.74
CA ALA A 101 -1.65 -5.89 -1.23
C ALA A 101 -1.83 -4.58 -1.99
N GLN A 102 -2.04 -4.63 -3.31
CA GLN A 102 -2.36 -3.46 -4.12
C GLN A 102 -3.67 -2.81 -3.67
N LEU A 103 -4.70 -3.62 -3.43
CA LEU A 103 -6.01 -3.13 -2.98
C LEU A 103 -6.00 -2.66 -1.54
N GLU A 104 -5.23 -3.30 -0.67
CA GLU A 104 -4.98 -2.83 0.69
C GLU A 104 -4.35 -1.42 0.66
N ALA A 105 -3.28 -1.22 -0.11
CA ALA A 105 -2.62 0.08 -0.22
C ALA A 105 -3.55 1.17 -0.79
N LEU A 106 -4.31 0.86 -1.85
CA LEU A 106 -5.31 1.77 -2.41
C LEU A 106 -6.48 2.03 -1.45
N HIS A 107 -6.80 1.08 -0.57
CA HIS A 107 -7.82 1.25 0.46
C HIS A 107 -7.32 2.12 1.62
N GLU A 108 -6.06 1.98 2.01
CA GLU A 108 -5.46 2.86 3.02
C GLU A 108 -5.43 4.32 2.55
N GLU A 109 -5.18 4.57 1.26
CA GLU A 109 -5.17 5.92 0.68
C GLU A 109 -6.58 6.49 0.47
N HIS A 110 -7.47 5.73 -0.18
CA HIS A 110 -8.76 6.26 -0.65
C HIS A 110 -9.95 5.86 0.24
N GLY A 111 -9.76 4.94 1.19
CA GLY A 111 -10.82 4.48 2.08
C GLY A 111 -12.05 3.97 1.34
N ALA A 112 -13.21 4.55 1.64
CA ALA A 112 -14.48 4.15 1.03
C ALA A 112 -14.54 4.37 -0.50
N ASP A 113 -13.72 5.29 -1.03
CA ASP A 113 -13.74 5.64 -2.46
C ASP A 113 -12.97 4.64 -3.33
N THR A 114 -12.26 3.68 -2.75
CA THR A 114 -11.49 2.66 -3.49
C THR A 114 -12.38 1.84 -4.41
N ALA A 115 -13.60 1.49 -3.98
CA ALA A 115 -14.53 0.76 -4.83
C ALA A 115 -14.93 1.55 -6.09
N ASP A 116 -15.09 2.87 -5.98
CA ASP A 116 -15.40 3.73 -7.13
C ASP A 116 -14.19 3.98 -8.01
N LEU A 117 -12.98 4.01 -7.44
CA LEU A 117 -11.74 3.98 -8.21
C LEU A 117 -11.67 2.71 -9.08
N LEU A 118 -11.93 1.52 -8.51
CA LEU A 118 -11.92 0.26 -9.27
C LEU A 118 -12.93 0.28 -10.43
N ARG A 119 -14.15 0.76 -10.19
CA ARG A 119 -15.17 0.90 -11.25
C ARG A 119 -14.71 1.84 -12.36
N ARG A 120 -14.03 2.94 -12.04
CA ARG A 120 -13.48 3.88 -13.04
C ARG A 120 -12.35 3.26 -13.86
N ILE A 121 -11.45 2.51 -13.22
CA ILE A 121 -10.37 1.78 -13.91
C ILE A 121 -10.99 0.76 -14.89
N ALA A 122 -11.98 -0.01 -14.43
CA ALA A 122 -12.68 -0.99 -15.28
C ALA A 122 -13.44 -0.34 -16.44
N ALA A 123 -13.96 0.88 -16.25
CA ALA A 123 -14.61 1.66 -17.30
C ALA A 123 -13.63 2.26 -18.34
N GLY A 124 -12.32 2.05 -18.18
CA GLY A 124 -11.31 2.49 -19.14
C GLY A 124 -10.88 3.96 -19.01
N TYR A 125 -11.14 4.60 -17.87
CA TYR A 125 -10.46 5.87 -17.53
C TYR A 125 -9.03 5.57 -17.07
N ALA A 126 -8.19 5.16 -18.03
CA ALA A 126 -6.75 5.35 -17.94
C ALA A 126 -6.50 6.84 -18.23
N GLY A 127 -6.46 7.64 -17.15
CA GLY A 127 -5.94 9.00 -17.19
C GLY A 127 -4.42 8.99 -17.22
#